data_AF-A0A160N4I6-F1
#
_entry.id   AF-A0A160N4I6-F1
#
_cell.length_a   1.000
_cell.length_b   1.000
_cell.length_c   1.000
_cell.angle_alpha   90.00
_cell.angle_beta   90.00
_cell.angle_gamma   90.00
#
_symmetry.space_group_name_H-M   'P 1'
#
loop_
_entity.id
_entity.type
_entity.pdbx_description
1 polymer ?
#
loop_
_entity_poly.entity_id
_entity_poly.type
_entity_poly.pdbx_seq_one_letter_code
_entity_poly.pdbx_strand_id
1 'polypeptide(L)'
;MAEYFQSITGIEPLSIEQAMMIPHPEPDSDHRWYSAVMQAKRPDVPFVFVGVGGKVWSLRDGYDASVFFPPVKMRRERPTWLELLGLRRPMFISGKTLCDDTWPCLVEALYADEGDNAVAADRVLFDPPPNPPPLHDRLRSLRGATQAELYLRPGSYRLRVTAGDGTPQVKQTLRVPAR
;
A
#
# COMPACT_ATOMS: atom_id res chain seq x y z
N MET A 1 13.59 -14.20 -13.73
CA MET A 1 14.36 -12.95 -13.93
C MET A 1 15.74 -13.03 -13.27
N ALA A 2 15.86 -13.43 -11.99
CA ALA A 2 17.16 -13.55 -11.30
C ALA A 2 18.16 -14.48 -12.02
N GLU A 3 17.75 -15.69 -12.40
CA GLU A 3 18.61 -16.65 -13.14
C GLU A 3 19.11 -16.10 -14.49
N TYR A 4 18.25 -15.38 -15.22
CA TYR A 4 18.64 -14.75 -16.49
C TYR A 4 19.59 -13.57 -16.28
N PHE A 5 19.39 -12.79 -15.22
CA PHE A 5 20.31 -11.71 -14.86
C PHE A 5 21.69 -12.25 -14.50
N GLN A 6 21.74 -13.33 -13.71
CA GLN A 6 22.99 -14.00 -13.38
C GLN A 6 23.70 -14.53 -14.62
N SER A 7 22.98 -15.15 -15.56
CA SER A 7 23.62 -15.73 -16.76
C SER A 7 24.29 -14.70 -17.66
N ILE A 8 23.74 -13.48 -17.74
CA ILE A 8 24.29 -12.41 -18.60
C ILE A 8 25.30 -11.50 -17.87
N THR A 9 25.30 -11.45 -16.54
CA THR A 9 26.17 -10.56 -15.76
C THR A 9 27.22 -11.27 -14.91
N GLY A 10 27.03 -12.55 -14.61
CA GLY A 10 27.83 -13.30 -13.62
C GLY A 10 27.59 -12.88 -12.16
N ILE A 11 26.68 -11.93 -11.90
CA ILE A 11 26.34 -11.48 -10.55
C ILE A 11 25.26 -12.41 -9.99
N GLU A 12 25.53 -13.03 -8.83
CA GLU A 12 24.52 -13.76 -8.05
C GLU A 12 23.66 -12.75 -7.26
N PRO A 13 22.38 -12.54 -7.62
CA PRO A 13 21.52 -11.61 -6.90
C PRO A 13 20.94 -12.25 -5.65
N LEU A 14 20.75 -11.44 -4.60
CA LEU A 14 19.91 -11.84 -3.47
C LEU A 14 18.48 -12.12 -3.95
N SER A 15 18.02 -13.36 -3.79
CA SER A 15 16.73 -13.85 -4.28
C SER A 15 15.77 -14.09 -3.11
N ILE A 16 14.73 -13.27 -3.00
CA ILE A 16 13.75 -13.32 -1.92
C ILE A 16 12.38 -13.74 -2.46
N GLU A 17 11.80 -14.79 -1.87
CA GLU A 17 10.44 -15.24 -2.15
C GLU A 17 9.45 -14.46 -1.28
N GLN A 18 8.44 -13.85 -1.91
CA GLN A 18 7.49 -12.94 -1.24
C GLN A 18 6.03 -13.17 -1.65
N ALA A 19 5.72 -14.25 -2.37
CA ALA A 19 4.42 -14.49 -2.98
C ALA A 19 3.64 -15.63 -2.30
N MET A 20 4.30 -16.55 -1.61
CA MET A 20 3.65 -17.75 -1.07
C MET A 20 3.21 -17.60 0.39
N MET A 21 4.00 -16.90 1.22
CA MET A 21 3.72 -16.74 2.66
C MET A 21 2.94 -15.45 2.95
N ILE A 22 1.78 -15.32 2.32
CA ILE A 22 0.86 -14.18 2.42
C ILE A 22 -0.55 -14.64 2.80
N PRO A 23 -1.39 -13.76 3.36
CA PRO A 23 -2.81 -14.04 3.53
C PRO A 23 -3.57 -13.95 2.20
N HIS A 24 -4.55 -14.83 2.01
CA HIS A 24 -5.53 -14.77 0.92
C HIS A 24 -6.92 -14.38 1.45
N PRO A 25 -7.83 -13.90 0.56
CA PRO A 25 -9.22 -13.62 0.95
C PRO A 25 -9.95 -14.84 1.54
N GLU A 26 -9.67 -16.02 1.00
CA GLU A 26 -10.15 -17.30 1.50
C GLU A 26 -9.03 -17.96 2.31
N PRO A 27 -9.18 -18.14 3.64
CA PRO A 27 -8.11 -18.71 4.47
C PRO A 27 -7.65 -20.11 4.05
N ASP A 28 -8.52 -20.90 3.42
CA ASP A 28 -8.19 -22.24 2.92
C ASP A 28 -7.26 -22.20 1.69
N SER A 29 -7.11 -21.02 1.05
CA SER A 29 -6.13 -20.78 0.00
C SER A 29 -4.73 -20.47 0.55
N ASP A 30 -4.59 -20.24 1.85
CA ASP A 30 -3.29 -19.99 2.46
C ASP A 30 -2.39 -21.23 2.42
N HIS A 31 -1.09 -21.01 2.28
CA HIS A 31 -0.15 -22.11 2.39
C HIS A 31 -0.19 -22.70 3.81
N ARG A 32 -0.21 -24.03 3.95
CA ARG A 32 -0.30 -24.71 5.26
C ARG A 32 0.71 -24.21 6.31
N TRP A 33 1.94 -23.86 5.89
CA TRP A 33 2.97 -23.34 6.79
C TRP A 33 2.71 -21.90 7.21
N TYR A 34 2.11 -21.10 6.34
CA TYR A 34 1.68 -19.75 6.68
C TYR A 34 0.67 -19.77 7.83
N SER A 35 -0.40 -20.56 7.69
CA SER A 35 -1.47 -20.63 8.69
C SER A 35 -0.94 -21.11 10.05
N ALA A 36 -0.08 -22.14 10.06
CA ALA A 36 0.55 -22.64 11.29
C ALA A 36 1.41 -21.58 11.99
N VAL A 37 2.19 -20.81 11.23
CA VAL A 37 3.06 -19.76 11.78
C VAL A 37 2.25 -18.59 12.34
N MET A 38 1.22 -18.14 11.62
CA MET A 38 0.36 -17.04 12.07
C MET A 38 -0.38 -17.38 13.36
N GLN A 39 -0.84 -18.62 13.51
CA GLN A 39 -1.48 -19.11 14.73
C GLN A 39 -0.52 -19.13 15.92
N ALA A 40 0.75 -19.52 15.70
CA ALA A 40 1.73 -19.69 16.77
C ALA A 40 2.34 -18.38 17.29
N LYS A 41 2.60 -17.40 16.41
CA LYS A 41 3.39 -16.20 16.76
C LYS A 41 2.64 -14.88 16.65
N ARG A 42 1.54 -14.81 15.88
CA ARG A 42 0.76 -13.59 15.63
C ARG A 42 1.64 -12.34 15.39
N PRO A 43 2.55 -12.39 14.40
CA PRO A 43 3.46 -11.29 14.12
C PRO A 43 2.71 -10.08 13.56
N ASP A 44 3.26 -8.89 13.78
CA ASP A 44 2.69 -7.61 13.31
C ASP A 44 3.55 -6.92 12.23
N VAL A 45 4.70 -7.49 11.89
CA VAL A 45 5.60 -7.01 10.85
C VAL A 45 6.08 -8.17 9.97
N PRO A 46 6.46 -7.94 8.70
CA PRO A 46 7.07 -8.97 7.87
C PRO A 46 8.37 -9.49 8.48
N PHE A 47 8.62 -10.80 8.37
CA PHE A 47 9.79 -11.45 8.97
C PHE A 47 10.23 -12.68 8.17
N VAL A 48 11.44 -13.15 8.47
CA VAL A 48 12.03 -14.37 7.94
C VAL A 48 12.42 -15.29 9.10
N PHE A 49 12.50 -16.59 8.84
CA PHE A 49 13.08 -17.53 9.81
C PHE A 49 14.58 -17.68 9.59
N VAL A 50 15.33 -17.70 10.68
CA VAL A 50 16.77 -17.97 10.69
C VAL A 50 17.02 -19.20 11.56
N GLY A 51 17.61 -20.22 10.97
CA GLY A 51 17.94 -21.48 11.63
C GLY A 51 19.16 -21.36 12.55
N VAL A 52 19.41 -22.43 13.30
CA VAL A 52 20.62 -22.57 14.12
C VAL A 52 21.84 -22.53 13.19
N GLY A 53 22.79 -21.63 13.49
CA GLY A 53 23.96 -21.37 12.63
C GLY A 53 23.78 -20.24 11.62
N GLY A 54 22.66 -19.50 11.66
CA GLY A 54 22.47 -18.28 10.87
C GLY A 54 21.95 -18.50 9.45
N LYS A 55 21.68 -19.75 9.05
CA LYS A 55 21.08 -20.05 7.74
C LYS A 55 19.65 -19.54 7.68
N VAL A 56 19.36 -18.63 6.76
CA VAL A 56 18.00 -18.14 6.51
C VAL A 56 17.18 -19.25 5.83
N TRP A 57 15.91 -19.36 6.20
CA TRP A 57 15.00 -20.34 5.66
C TRP A 57 14.31 -19.83 4.39
N SER A 58 14.15 -20.72 3.41
CA SER A 58 13.35 -20.53 2.20
C SER A 58 12.42 -21.72 1.96
N LEU A 59 11.26 -21.44 1.36
CA LEU A 59 10.23 -22.43 1.03
C LEU A 59 10.68 -23.40 -0.08
N ARG A 60 11.49 -22.90 -1.02
CA ARG A 60 11.98 -23.64 -2.19
C ARG A 60 13.43 -23.30 -2.43
N ASP A 61 14.14 -24.26 -3.03
CA ASP A 61 15.48 -24.02 -3.55
C ASP A 61 15.48 -22.90 -4.60
N GLY A 62 16.61 -22.21 -4.74
CA GLY A 62 16.76 -21.04 -5.61
C GLY A 62 16.38 -19.70 -4.98
N TYR A 63 15.97 -19.69 -3.71
CA TYR A 63 15.77 -18.48 -2.92
C TYR A 63 16.63 -18.49 -1.66
N ASP A 64 17.18 -17.33 -1.32
CA ASP A 64 17.95 -17.09 -0.09
C ASP A 64 17.04 -16.95 1.14
N ALA A 65 15.81 -16.47 0.93
CA ALA A 65 14.84 -16.27 2.00
C ALA A 65 13.39 -16.34 1.49
N SER A 66 12.48 -16.79 2.35
CA SER A 66 11.04 -16.60 2.18
C SER A 66 10.49 -15.68 3.27
N VAL A 67 9.77 -14.64 2.87
CA VAL A 67 9.21 -13.63 3.77
C VAL A 67 7.77 -13.97 4.13
N PHE A 68 7.49 -14.07 5.42
CA PHE A 68 6.13 -14.17 5.94
C PHE A 68 5.54 -12.78 6.15
N PHE A 69 4.40 -12.51 5.53
CA PHE A 69 3.67 -11.26 5.71
C PHE A 69 2.53 -11.44 6.71
N PRO A 70 2.41 -10.62 7.75
CA PRO A 70 1.30 -10.74 8.69
C PRO A 70 -0.05 -10.41 8.01
N PRO A 71 -1.18 -10.89 8.56
CA PRO A 71 -2.51 -10.48 8.10
C PRO A 71 -2.65 -8.97 8.01
N VAL A 72 -3.24 -8.50 6.91
CA VAL A 72 -3.40 -7.06 6.66
C VAL A 72 -4.40 -6.47 7.67
N LYS A 73 -3.94 -5.50 8.46
CA LYS A 73 -4.82 -4.68 9.29
C LYS A 73 -5.33 -3.49 8.47
N MET A 74 -6.63 -3.27 8.47
CA MET A 74 -7.27 -2.15 7.77
C MET A 74 -7.60 -1.03 8.75
N ARG A 75 -7.34 0.21 8.37
CA ARG A 75 -7.81 1.43 9.04
C ARG A 75 -8.40 2.36 8.00
N ARG A 76 -9.67 2.74 8.17
CA ARG A 76 -10.42 3.60 7.23
C ARG A 76 -10.28 3.11 5.77
N GLU A 77 -10.56 1.82 5.55
CA GLU A 77 -10.45 1.16 4.24
C GLU A 77 -9.06 1.17 3.59
N ARG A 78 -7.99 1.48 4.34
CA ARG A 78 -6.61 1.40 3.86
C ARG A 78 -5.76 0.47 4.72
N PRO A 79 -4.79 -0.26 4.13
CA PRO A 79 -3.93 -1.14 4.89
C PRO A 79 -2.91 -0.36 5.73
N THR A 80 -2.72 -0.73 7.00
CA THR A 80 -1.83 -0.01 7.92
C THR A 80 -0.34 -0.18 7.59
N TRP A 81 0.04 -1.18 6.78
CA TRP A 81 1.42 -1.33 6.33
C TRP A 81 1.91 -0.16 5.47
N LEU A 82 1.00 0.68 4.95
CA LEU A 82 1.33 1.93 4.26
C LEU A 82 2.07 2.93 5.17
N GLU A 83 2.04 2.76 6.49
CA GLU A 83 2.89 3.53 7.41
C GLU A 83 4.38 3.22 7.23
N LEU A 84 4.74 2.15 6.52
CA LEU A 84 6.12 1.70 6.28
C LEU A 84 6.94 1.72 7.56
N LEU A 85 6.47 1.00 8.59
CA LEU A 85 7.12 0.92 9.90
C LEU A 85 7.35 2.31 10.55
N GLY A 86 6.42 3.24 10.31
CA GLY A 86 6.45 4.60 10.86
C GLY A 86 7.25 5.61 10.04
N LEU A 87 7.78 5.21 8.87
CA LEU A 87 8.42 6.13 7.93
C LEU A 87 7.40 7.07 7.26
N ARG A 88 6.14 6.63 7.15
CA ARG A 88 5.02 7.41 6.67
C ARG A 88 4.00 7.62 7.80
N ARG A 89 3.35 8.78 7.79
CA ARG A 89 2.30 9.16 8.72
C ARG A 89 0.95 9.22 8.03
N PRO A 90 -0.12 8.76 8.68
CA PRO A 90 -1.46 8.97 8.17
C PRO A 90 -1.86 10.45 8.32
N MET A 91 -2.25 11.04 7.20
CA MET A 91 -2.76 12.39 7.09
C MET A 91 -4.20 12.33 6.66
N PHE A 92 -5.09 12.76 7.53
CA PHE A 92 -6.52 12.75 7.26
C PHE A 92 -6.88 13.81 6.21
N ILE A 93 -7.68 13.42 5.22
CA ILE A 93 -8.20 14.29 4.18
C ILE A 93 -9.71 14.11 3.99
N SER A 94 -10.39 15.20 3.61
CA SER A 94 -11.83 15.24 3.34
C SER A 94 -12.06 15.48 1.86
N GLY A 95 -12.66 14.50 1.19
CA GLY A 95 -13.06 14.62 -0.21
C GLY A 95 -14.09 15.74 -0.40
N LYS A 96 -15.01 15.95 0.55
CA LYS A 96 -16.02 17.03 0.44
C LYS A 96 -15.39 18.41 0.25
N THR A 97 -14.26 18.64 0.92
CA THR A 97 -13.56 19.93 0.87
C THR A 97 -12.60 20.03 -0.30
N LEU A 98 -11.95 18.92 -0.68
CA LEU A 98 -10.97 18.91 -1.77
C LEU A 98 -11.60 18.79 -3.16
N CYS A 99 -12.73 18.09 -3.25
CA CYS A 99 -13.40 17.75 -4.49
C CYS A 99 -14.64 18.60 -4.79
N ASP A 100 -14.99 19.55 -3.91
CA ASP A 100 -16.16 20.43 -4.06
C ASP A 100 -17.45 19.64 -4.38
N ASP A 101 -17.67 18.51 -3.69
CA ASP A 101 -18.76 17.54 -3.91
C ASP A 101 -18.90 17.02 -5.36
N THR A 102 -17.84 17.12 -6.17
CA THR A 102 -17.75 16.56 -7.51
C THR A 102 -17.09 15.18 -7.46
N TRP A 103 -17.76 14.18 -8.01
CA TRP A 103 -17.34 12.78 -7.96
C TRP A 103 -17.41 12.12 -9.35
N PRO A 104 -16.53 11.16 -9.68
CA PRO A 104 -15.36 10.74 -8.91
C PRO A 104 -14.27 11.82 -8.87
N CYS A 105 -13.39 11.72 -7.86
CA CYS A 105 -12.35 12.69 -7.60
C CYS A 105 -11.06 12.00 -7.14
N LEU A 106 -9.99 12.14 -7.92
CA LEU A 106 -8.65 11.67 -7.57
C LEU A 106 -7.90 12.77 -6.81
N VAL A 107 -7.44 12.45 -5.59
CA VAL A 107 -6.56 13.30 -4.80
C VAL A 107 -5.16 12.67 -4.78
N GLU A 108 -4.17 13.47 -5.15
CA GLU A 108 -2.76 13.09 -5.21
C GLU A 108 -1.92 14.01 -4.32
N ALA A 109 -0.99 13.44 -3.55
CA ALA A 109 0.00 14.21 -2.80
C ALA A 109 1.34 14.20 -3.52
N LEU A 110 1.72 15.34 -4.07
CA LEU A 110 3.02 15.58 -4.72
C LEU A 110 3.94 16.29 -3.72
N TYR A 111 5.25 15.98 -3.74
CA TYR A 111 6.19 16.78 -2.95
C TYR A 111 6.19 18.23 -3.44
N ALA A 112 6.33 19.18 -2.51
CA ALA A 112 6.17 20.60 -2.82
C ALA A 112 7.26 21.16 -3.76
N ASP A 113 8.46 20.57 -3.71
CA ASP A 113 9.63 20.90 -4.51
C ASP A 113 9.73 20.12 -5.83
N GLU A 114 8.79 19.19 -6.08
CA GLU A 114 8.72 18.44 -7.33
C GLU A 114 7.76 19.12 -8.34
N GLY A 115 8.06 18.93 -9.63
CA GLY A 115 7.24 19.45 -10.73
C GLY A 115 5.89 18.73 -10.87
N ASP A 116 5.01 19.26 -11.73
CA ASP A 116 3.65 18.72 -11.87
C ASP A 116 3.59 17.33 -12.52
N ASN A 117 4.65 16.87 -13.19
CA ASN A 117 4.70 15.51 -13.75
C ASN A 117 5.27 14.48 -12.77
N ALA A 118 5.46 14.85 -11.49
CA ALA A 118 6.01 13.97 -10.48
C ALA A 118 5.06 12.82 -10.10
N VAL A 119 5.66 11.73 -9.62
CA VAL A 119 4.90 10.58 -9.12
C VAL A 119 4.40 10.92 -7.72
N ALA A 120 3.07 10.93 -7.55
CA ALA A 120 2.47 11.16 -6.24
C ALA A 120 2.98 10.18 -5.17
N ALA A 121 3.35 10.72 -4.01
CA ALA A 121 3.81 9.95 -2.85
C ALA A 121 2.72 9.02 -2.30
N ASP A 122 1.47 9.46 -2.38
CA ASP A 122 0.26 8.67 -2.16
C ASP A 122 -0.92 9.28 -2.95
N ARG A 123 -1.95 8.48 -3.20
CA ARG A 123 -3.18 8.88 -3.89
C ARG A 123 -4.41 8.23 -3.26
N VAL A 124 -5.55 8.90 -3.40
CA VAL A 124 -6.88 8.40 -3.01
C VAL A 124 -7.86 8.74 -4.12
N LEU A 125 -8.66 7.76 -4.53
CA LEU A 125 -9.86 8.01 -5.34
C LEU A 125 -11.07 8.07 -4.41
N PHE A 126 -11.74 9.21 -4.39
CA PHE A 126 -13.07 9.34 -3.82
C PHE A 126 -14.11 9.10 -4.91
N ASP A 127 -14.95 8.09 -4.68
CA ASP A 127 -15.99 7.68 -5.61
C ASP A 127 -17.22 7.18 -4.83
N PRO A 128 -17.91 8.08 -4.09
CA PRO A 128 -19.15 7.72 -3.42
C PRO A 128 -20.21 7.27 -4.43
N PRO A 129 -20.97 6.22 -4.13
CA PRO A 129 -22.04 5.80 -5.01
C PRO A 129 -23.07 6.93 -5.17
N PRO A 130 -23.69 7.07 -6.35
CA PRO A 130 -24.82 7.96 -6.50
C PRO A 130 -25.94 7.59 -5.50
N ASN A 131 -26.73 8.57 -5.07
CA ASN A 131 -27.87 8.33 -4.20
C ASN A 131 -29.17 8.40 -5.04
N PRO A 132 -29.96 7.30 -5.18
CA PRO A 132 -29.77 5.98 -4.59
C PRO A 132 -28.74 5.09 -5.33
N PRO A 133 -28.05 4.17 -4.64
CA PRO A 133 -27.01 3.34 -5.24
C PRO A 133 -27.61 2.26 -6.15
N PRO A 134 -27.18 2.14 -7.42
CA PRO A 134 -27.58 1.02 -8.27
C PRO A 134 -26.92 -0.30 -7.81
N LEU A 135 -27.59 -1.42 -8.08
CA LEU A 135 -27.23 -2.76 -7.57
C LEU A 135 -25.85 -3.28 -8.01
N HIS A 136 -25.25 -2.75 -9.07
CA HIS A 136 -24.03 -3.29 -9.71
C HIS A 136 -22.70 -2.72 -9.15
N ASP A 137 -22.74 -1.85 -8.14
CA ASP A 137 -21.58 -1.04 -7.70
C ASP A 137 -20.73 -1.61 -6.54
N ARG A 138 -20.67 -2.94 -6.37
CA ARG A 138 -20.02 -3.54 -5.19
C ARG A 138 -18.48 -3.50 -5.17
N LEU A 139 -17.83 -2.91 -6.17
CA LEU A 139 -16.37 -2.80 -6.30
C LEU A 139 -15.87 -1.33 -6.33
N ARG A 140 -16.41 -0.46 -5.46
CA ARG A 140 -15.97 0.95 -5.38
C ARG A 140 -14.85 1.15 -4.36
N SER A 141 -13.91 2.05 -4.69
CA SER A 141 -12.81 2.44 -3.80
C SER A 141 -13.36 3.09 -2.51
N LEU A 142 -12.79 2.74 -1.35
CA LEU A 142 -13.21 3.19 -0.02
C LEU A 142 -14.70 2.99 0.32
N ARG A 143 -15.44 2.12 -0.40
CA ARG A 143 -16.88 1.87 -0.19
C ARG A 143 -17.74 3.14 -0.14
N GLY A 144 -17.32 4.18 -0.87
CA GLY A 144 -17.99 5.48 -0.90
C GLY A 144 -17.75 6.37 0.31
N ALA A 145 -16.69 6.12 1.09
CA ALA A 145 -16.24 7.08 2.09
C ALA A 145 -15.84 8.40 1.41
N THR A 146 -16.28 9.51 1.99
CA THR A 146 -15.89 10.87 1.57
C THR A 146 -14.69 11.40 2.36
N GLN A 147 -14.03 10.52 3.12
CA GLN A 147 -12.90 10.82 3.99
C GLN A 147 -11.90 9.67 3.93
N ALA A 148 -10.61 10.00 3.95
CA ALA A 148 -9.54 9.02 3.82
C ALA A 148 -8.27 9.46 4.55
N GLU A 149 -7.27 8.58 4.56
CA GLU A 149 -5.90 8.90 4.97
C GLU A 149 -4.97 8.81 3.77
N LEU A 150 -4.04 9.77 3.69
CA LEU A 150 -2.82 9.69 2.88
C LEU A 150 -1.66 9.28 3.77
N TYR A 151 -0.80 8.38 3.33
CA TYR A 151 0.37 7.92 4.06
C TYR A 151 1.63 8.58 3.49
N LEU A 152 2.10 9.62 4.18
CA LEU A 152 3.13 10.53 3.68
C LEU A 152 4.36 10.57 4.60
N ARG A 153 5.55 10.71 4.03
CA ARG A 153 6.77 10.96 4.81
C ARG A 153 6.71 12.37 5.41
N PRO A 154 7.49 12.68 6.46
CA PRO A 154 7.68 14.08 6.88
C PRO A 154 8.15 14.94 5.72
N GLY A 155 7.53 16.11 5.53
CA GLY A 155 7.77 16.94 4.35
C GLY A 155 6.64 17.91 4.05
N SER A 156 6.79 18.64 2.94
CA SER A 156 5.76 19.55 2.43
C SER A 156 5.21 19.01 1.12
N TYR A 157 3.90 19.12 0.93
CA TYR A 157 3.17 18.52 -0.17
C TYR A 157 2.18 19.50 -0.79
N ARG A 158 1.93 19.33 -2.09
CA ARG A 158 0.81 19.93 -2.83
C ARG A 158 -0.22 18.85 -3.08
N LEU A 159 -1.45 19.08 -2.63
CA LEU A 159 -2.58 18.23 -2.92
C LEU A 159 -3.20 18.65 -4.24
N ARG A 160 -3.03 17.79 -5.24
CA ARG A 160 -3.62 17.92 -6.57
C ARG A 160 -4.89 17.11 -6.65
N VAL A 161 -5.91 17.71 -7.24
CA VAL A 161 -7.23 17.13 -7.41
C VAL A 161 -7.55 17.06 -8.89
N THR A 162 -7.97 15.89 -9.36
CA THR A 162 -8.47 15.68 -10.71
C THR A 162 -9.88 15.12 -10.61
N ALA A 163 -10.87 15.90 -11.04
CA ALA A 163 -12.27 15.51 -11.04
C ALA A 163 -12.68 14.90 -12.40
N GLY A 164 -13.98 14.71 -12.63
CA GLY A 164 -14.51 14.12 -13.85
C GLY A 164 -14.20 14.88 -15.16
N ASP A 165 -13.79 16.15 -15.07
CA ASP A 165 -13.34 16.95 -16.23
C ASP A 165 -11.90 16.63 -16.68
N GLY A 166 -11.18 15.81 -15.90
CA GLY A 166 -9.80 15.40 -16.18
C GLY A 166 -8.77 16.51 -15.97
N THR A 167 -9.16 17.71 -15.50
CA THR A 167 -8.23 18.84 -15.35
C THR A 167 -7.65 18.86 -13.94
N PRO A 168 -6.33 18.67 -13.78
CA PRO A 168 -5.70 18.72 -12.46
C PRO A 168 -5.66 20.13 -11.88
N GLN A 169 -6.03 20.27 -10.61
CA GLN A 169 -5.96 21.53 -9.86
C GLN A 169 -5.28 21.32 -8.51
N VAL A 170 -4.31 22.18 -8.16
CA VAL A 170 -3.76 22.19 -6.80
C VAL A 170 -4.73 22.91 -5.88
N LYS A 171 -5.31 22.18 -4.92
CA LYS A 171 -6.35 22.70 -4.01
C LYS A 171 -5.81 23.11 -2.65
N GLN A 172 -4.75 22.44 -2.18
CA GLN A 172 -4.26 22.63 -0.82
C GLN A 172 -2.76 22.31 -0.72
N THR A 173 -2.05 23.00 0.18
CA THR A 173 -0.72 22.58 0.65
C THR A 173 -0.83 21.90 2.00
N LEU A 174 -0.05 20.83 2.19
CA LEU A 174 -0.03 20.03 3.41
C LEU A 174 1.41 19.93 3.94
N ARG A 175 1.60 20.12 5.24
CA ARG A 175 2.89 19.89 5.91
C ARG A 175 2.77 18.71 6.87
N VAL A 176 3.65 17.74 6.70
CA VAL A 176 3.73 16.54 7.54
C VAL A 176 4.90 16.73 8.52
N PRO A 177 4.65 16.78 9.83
CA PRO A 177 5.68 17.06 10.81
C PRO A 177 6.74 15.94 10.90
N ALA A 178 7.97 16.32 11.25
CA ALA A 178 9.01 15.39 11.70
C ALA A 178 8.67 14.81 13.08
N ARG A 179 9.31 13.70 13.48
CA ARG A 179 9.10 13.10 14.81
C ARG A 179 9.86 13.89 15.85
#